data_AF-A0A193M140-F1
#
_entry.id   AF-A0A193M140-F1
#
_cell.length_a   1.000
_cell.length_b   1.000
_cell.length_c   1.000
_cell.angle_alpha   90.00
_cell.angle_beta   90.00
_cell.angle_gamma   90.00
#
_symmetry.space_group_name_H-M   'P 1'
#
loop_
_entity.id
_entity.type
_entity.pdbx_description
1 polymer ?
#
loop_
_entity_poly.entity_id
_entity_poly.type
_entity_poly.pdbx_seq_one_letter_code
_entity_poly.pdbx_strand_id
1 'polypeptide(L)'
;MPLSPYLSFAGNCADAIAYYQRTLGAELLYKISFGEMPKSAQDSAENCPSGMQFPDTAIAHANVRIAGSDIMMSDAIPSGKASYSGFTLVLDSQQVEEGKRWFDNLAANGKIEMAWQETFWAHGFGKVTDKFGVPWMINVVKQQPTH
;
A
#
# COMPACT_ATOMS: atom_id res chain seq x y z
N MET A 1 -10.75 -7.74 -16.76
CA MET A 1 -11.22 -7.15 -15.48
C MET A 1 -10.02 -7.14 -14.54
N PRO A 2 -9.53 -5.96 -14.11
CA PRO A 2 -8.43 -5.90 -13.15
C PRO A 2 -8.91 -6.27 -11.75
N LEU A 3 -8.06 -6.96 -10.98
CA LEU A 3 -8.24 -7.18 -9.54
C LEU A 3 -7.19 -6.33 -8.82
N SER A 4 -7.66 -5.40 -7.98
CA SER A 4 -6.78 -4.47 -7.26
C SER A 4 -7.11 -4.51 -5.76
N PRO A 5 -6.09 -4.57 -4.88
CA PRO A 5 -6.31 -4.46 -3.45
C PRO A 5 -6.82 -3.06 -3.09
N TYR A 6 -7.63 -2.99 -2.04
CA TYR A 6 -8.08 -1.74 -1.44
C TYR A 6 -7.59 -1.67 0.00
N LEU A 7 -6.69 -0.73 0.30
CA LEU A 7 -6.07 -0.57 1.62
C LEU A 7 -6.79 0.52 2.43
N SER A 8 -7.22 0.16 3.63
CA SER A 8 -7.81 1.10 4.58
C SER A 8 -6.79 1.52 5.64
N PHE A 9 -6.55 2.81 5.78
CA PHE A 9 -5.60 3.41 6.72
C PHE A 9 -6.31 4.10 7.90
N ALA A 10 -5.53 4.45 8.92
CA ALA A 10 -6.02 5.05 10.16
C ALA A 10 -5.63 6.53 10.27
N GLY A 11 -6.11 7.35 9.33
CA GLY A 11 -5.86 8.80 9.29
C GLY A 11 -4.50 9.19 8.73
N ASN A 12 -3.75 8.22 8.17
CA ASN A 12 -2.40 8.38 7.65
C ASN A 12 -2.25 7.91 6.20
N CYS A 13 -3.34 7.79 5.44
CA CYS A 13 -3.32 7.41 4.03
C CYS A 13 -2.45 8.35 3.19
N ALA A 14 -2.55 9.67 3.41
CA ALA A 14 -1.74 10.66 2.69
C ALA A 14 -0.23 10.44 2.90
N ASP A 15 0.19 10.11 4.13
CA ASP A 15 1.58 9.78 4.45
C ASP A 15 2.01 8.48 3.80
N ALA A 16 1.11 7.49 3.71
CA ALA A 16 1.37 6.23 3.04
C ALA A 16 1.58 6.41 1.54
N ILE A 17 0.74 7.21 0.87
CA ILE A 17 0.92 7.59 -0.54
C ILE A 17 2.30 8.21 -0.74
N ALA A 18 2.62 9.27 0.01
CA ALA A 18 3.90 9.97 -0.12
C ALA A 18 5.10 9.06 0.14
N TYR A 19 4.97 8.14 1.10
CA TYR A 19 5.97 7.12 1.37
C TYR A 19 6.16 6.19 0.18
N TYR A 20 5.09 5.60 -0.37
CA TYR A 20 5.20 4.68 -1.52
C TYR A 20 5.73 5.36 -2.78
N GLN A 21 5.38 6.64 -3.02
CA GLN A 21 5.99 7.42 -4.11
C GLN A 21 7.52 7.46 -3.96
N ARG A 22 8.00 7.66 -2.73
CA ARG A 22 9.43 7.81 -2.45
C ARG A 22 10.19 6.49 -2.38
N THR A 23 9.60 5.45 -1.81
CA THR A 23 10.27 4.15 -1.56
C THR A 23 10.14 3.18 -2.72
N LEU A 24 8.97 3.16 -3.36
CA LEU A 24 8.63 2.20 -4.41
C LEU A 24 8.59 2.84 -5.81
N GLY A 25 8.65 4.17 -5.90
CA GLY A 25 8.46 4.89 -7.17
C GLY A 25 7.01 4.89 -7.60
N ALA A 26 6.09 4.87 -6.63
CA ALA A 26 4.67 4.84 -6.91
C ALA A 26 4.18 6.10 -7.65
N GLU A 27 3.21 5.94 -8.54
CA GLU A 27 2.54 7.03 -9.24
C GLU A 27 1.17 7.27 -8.62
N LEU A 28 0.91 8.50 -8.16
CA LEU A 28 -0.43 8.88 -7.70
C LEU A 28 -1.30 9.22 -8.91
N LEU A 29 -2.24 8.33 -9.24
CA LEU A 29 -3.12 8.49 -10.40
C LEU A 29 -4.31 9.39 -10.09
N TYR A 30 -4.91 9.21 -8.91
CA TYR A 30 -6.10 9.92 -8.48
C TYR A 30 -6.18 10.01 -6.95
N LYS A 31 -6.76 11.10 -6.44
CA LYS A 31 -7.01 11.31 -5.02
C LYS A 31 -8.20 12.25 -4.83
N ILE A 32 -9.04 11.95 -3.85
CA ILE A 32 -10.08 12.82 -3.32
C ILE A 32 -10.06 12.76 -1.80
N SER A 33 -10.09 13.93 -1.17
CA SER A 33 -10.20 14.07 0.28
C SER A 33 -11.66 14.16 0.73
N PHE A 34 -11.93 13.94 2.02
CA PHE A 34 -13.27 14.07 2.58
C PHE A 34 -13.84 15.50 2.40
N GLY A 35 -13.01 16.54 2.46
CA GLY A 35 -13.43 17.93 2.25
C GLY A 35 -13.80 18.26 0.80
N GLU A 36 -13.30 17.49 -0.17
CA GLU A 36 -13.61 17.62 -1.59
C GLU A 36 -14.82 16.79 -2.02
N MET A 37 -15.34 15.92 -1.16
CA MET A 37 -16.53 15.14 -1.47
C MET A 37 -17.74 16.07 -1.64
N PRO A 38 -18.65 15.77 -2.59
CA PRO A 38 -19.89 16.51 -2.72
C PRO A 38 -20.64 16.50 -1.39
N LYS A 39 -20.72 17.68 -0.79
CA LYS A 39 -21.63 18.04 0.30
C LYS A 39 -23.05 17.80 -0.18
N SER A 40 -23.56 16.59 0.02
CA SER A 40 -24.92 16.27 -0.40
C SER A 40 -25.87 17.20 0.35
N ALA A 41 -26.96 17.66 -0.28
CA ALA A 41 -27.95 18.53 0.37
C ALA A 41 -28.74 17.86 1.54
N GLN A 42 -28.23 16.73 2.05
CA GLN A 42 -28.60 16.02 3.28
C GLN A 42 -27.37 15.84 4.20
N ASP A 43 -26.44 16.79 4.17
CA ASP A 43 -25.31 16.86 5.08
C ASP A 43 -25.78 17.16 6.51
N SER A 44 -25.54 16.20 7.41
CA SER A 44 -24.94 16.51 8.72
C SER A 44 -24.73 15.21 9.48
N ALA A 45 -23.51 14.69 9.55
CA ALA A 45 -23.07 13.67 10.51
C ALA A 45 -23.82 12.30 10.58
N GLU A 46 -24.97 12.12 9.93
CA GLU A 46 -25.87 10.97 10.15
C GLU A 46 -25.74 9.84 9.11
N ASN A 47 -25.04 10.06 7.98
CA ASN A 47 -25.06 9.11 6.86
C ASN A 47 -23.72 8.50 6.45
N CYS A 48 -22.65 8.69 7.23
CA CYS A 48 -21.62 7.65 7.26
C CYS A 48 -22.21 6.53 8.12
N PRO A 49 -22.45 5.30 7.62
CA PRO A 49 -23.10 4.25 8.41
C PRO A 49 -22.40 3.97 9.76
N SER A 50 -21.14 4.38 9.87
CA SER A 50 -20.29 4.26 11.05
C SER A 50 -20.37 5.43 12.04
N GLY A 51 -21.03 6.55 11.72
CA GLY A 51 -21.03 7.77 12.52
C GLY A 51 -19.67 8.45 12.68
N MET A 52 -18.67 8.02 11.89
CA MET A 52 -17.30 8.51 12.02
C MET A 52 -17.09 9.84 11.28
N GLN A 53 -16.48 10.80 11.99
CA GLN A 53 -16.05 12.07 11.41
C GLN A 53 -14.57 11.99 11.04
N PHE A 54 -14.26 12.39 9.81
CA PHE A 54 -12.89 12.48 9.30
C PHE A 54 -12.52 13.96 9.11
N PRO A 55 -11.25 14.33 9.33
CA PRO A 55 -10.76 15.64 8.93
C PRO A 55 -10.95 15.86 7.42
N ASP A 56 -11.17 17.11 7.00
CA ASP A 56 -11.32 17.47 5.58
C ASP A 56 -10.13 17.00 4.73
N THR A 57 -8.92 16.95 5.32
CA THR A 57 -7.69 16.52 4.66
C THR A 57 -7.52 15.01 4.56
N ALA A 58 -8.33 14.22 5.27
CA ALA A 58 -8.26 12.76 5.21
C ALA A 58 -8.63 12.26 3.81
N ILE A 59 -8.05 11.15 3.40
CA ILE A 59 -8.24 10.61 2.05
C ILE A 59 -9.52 9.79 2.02
N ALA A 60 -10.53 10.27 1.30
CA ALA A 60 -11.76 9.52 1.07
C ALA A 60 -11.53 8.38 0.06
N HIS A 61 -10.74 8.64 -0.99
CA HIS A 61 -10.33 7.63 -1.95
C HIS A 61 -9.07 8.07 -2.72
N ALA A 62 -8.18 7.15 -3.01
CA ALA A 62 -7.03 7.35 -3.88
C ALA A 62 -6.71 6.08 -4.67
N ASN A 63 -6.09 6.28 -5.84
CA ASN A 63 -5.52 5.21 -6.66
C ASN A 63 -4.05 5.51 -6.92
N VAL A 64 -3.19 4.54 -6.60
CA VAL A 64 -1.75 4.61 -6.76
C VAL A 64 -1.28 3.41 -7.58
N ARG A 65 -0.39 3.65 -8.55
CA ARG A 65 0.24 2.59 -9.35
C ARG A 65 1.65 2.29 -8.85
N ILE A 66 1.94 1.02 -8.62
CA ILE A 66 3.26 0.53 -8.20
C ILE A 66 3.63 -0.66 -9.07
N ALA A 67 4.80 -0.61 -9.72
CA ALA A 67 5.28 -1.70 -10.60
C ALA A 67 4.22 -2.17 -11.61
N GLY A 68 3.46 -1.22 -12.19
CA GLY A 68 2.40 -1.51 -13.16
C GLY A 68 1.06 -2.01 -12.58
N SER A 69 0.96 -2.19 -11.26
CA SER A 69 -0.27 -2.63 -10.58
C SER A 69 -0.95 -1.48 -9.86
N ASP A 70 -2.29 -1.41 -9.95
CA ASP A 70 -3.08 -0.40 -9.25
C ASP A 70 -3.47 -0.87 -7.85
N ILE A 71 -3.27 0.01 -6.87
CA ILE A 71 -3.63 -0.14 -5.47
C ILE A 71 -4.54 1.02 -5.11
N MET A 72 -5.75 0.70 -4.65
CA MET A 72 -6.68 1.69 -4.12
C MET A 72 -6.51 1.85 -2.62
N MET A 73 -6.80 3.04 -2.09
CA MET A 73 -6.65 3.30 -0.66
C MET A 73 -7.53 4.43 -0.14
N SER A 74 -7.85 4.42 1.15
CA SER A 74 -8.52 5.51 1.86
C SER A 74 -8.18 5.50 3.35
N ASP A 75 -8.52 6.57 4.04
CA ASP A 75 -8.67 6.56 5.49
C ASP A 75 -10.05 5.99 5.85
N ALA A 76 -10.08 4.95 6.69
CA ALA A 76 -11.31 4.28 7.12
C ALA A 76 -11.49 4.31 8.65
N ILE A 77 -10.46 4.72 9.39
CA ILE A 77 -10.52 4.89 10.84
C ILE A 77 -9.94 6.28 11.16
N PRO A 78 -10.65 7.18 11.87
CA PRO A 78 -10.17 8.54 12.10
C PRO A 78 -8.88 8.62 12.94
N SER A 79 -8.64 7.64 13.81
CA SER A 79 -7.44 7.58 14.65
C SER A 79 -7.13 6.15 15.10
N GLY A 80 -5.91 5.90 15.56
CA GLY A 80 -5.47 4.60 16.06
C GLY A 80 -4.45 3.94 15.13
N LYS A 81 -4.49 2.61 15.04
CA LYS A 81 -3.63 1.84 14.14
C LYS A 81 -4.48 0.89 13.32
N ALA A 82 -4.31 0.94 12.00
CA ALA A 82 -4.82 -0.09 11.12
C ALA A 82 -4.07 -1.40 11.39
N SER A 83 -4.78 -2.53 11.28
CA SER A 83 -4.19 -3.86 11.36
C SER A 83 -4.47 -4.59 10.05
N TYR A 84 -3.41 -5.09 9.41
CA TYR A 84 -3.49 -5.81 8.15
C TYR A 84 -3.18 -7.28 8.38
N SER A 85 -4.15 -8.15 8.08
CA SER A 85 -4.02 -9.60 8.26
C SER A 85 -4.78 -10.35 7.19
N GLY A 86 -4.33 -11.57 6.86
CA GLY A 86 -4.99 -12.43 5.87
C GLY A 86 -4.61 -12.14 4.42
N PHE A 87 -3.73 -11.17 4.17
CA PHE A 87 -3.18 -10.89 2.84
C PHE A 87 -1.71 -10.47 2.91
N THR A 88 -1.04 -10.41 1.76
CA THR A 88 0.30 -9.83 1.59
C THR A 88 0.38 -9.28 0.17
N LEU A 89 0.95 -8.08 0.02
CA LEU A 89 1.21 -7.50 -1.29
C LEU A 89 2.52 -8.04 -1.85
N VAL A 90 2.52 -8.44 -3.11
CA VAL A 90 3.70 -9.03 -3.75
C VAL A 90 4.21 -8.06 -4.82
N LEU A 91 5.49 -7.73 -4.75
CA LEU A 91 6.21 -7.02 -5.79
C LEU A 91 7.19 -7.97 -6.45
N ASP A 92 6.96 -8.23 -7.74
CA ASP A 92 7.87 -9.00 -8.58
C ASP A 92 8.71 -8.05 -9.44
N SER A 93 10.02 -8.27 -9.47
CA SER A 93 10.92 -7.61 -10.42
C SER A 93 11.71 -8.65 -11.20
N GLN A 94 12.13 -8.26 -12.41
CA GLN A 94 13.09 -9.03 -13.22
C GLN A 94 14.54 -8.65 -12.90
N GLN A 95 14.76 -7.62 -12.07
CA GLN A 95 16.08 -7.08 -11.74
C GLN A 95 16.34 -7.22 -10.24
N VAL A 96 17.42 -7.89 -9.86
CA VAL A 96 17.79 -8.14 -8.45
C VAL A 96 18.01 -6.81 -7.72
N GLU A 97 18.61 -5.84 -8.39
CA GLU A 97 18.93 -4.52 -7.85
C GLU A 97 17.66 -3.73 -7.52
N GLU A 98 16.65 -3.80 -8.38
CA GLU A 98 15.37 -3.13 -8.16
C GLU A 98 14.59 -3.78 -7.00
N GLY A 99 14.49 -5.12 -7.00
CA GLY A 99 13.85 -5.85 -5.91
C GLY A 99 14.53 -5.57 -4.56
N LYS A 100 15.87 -5.60 -4.54
CA LYS A 100 16.62 -5.26 -3.33
C LYS A 100 16.39 -3.82 -2.88
N ARG A 101 16.36 -2.86 -3.82
CA ARG A 101 16.08 -1.44 -3.51
C ARG A 101 14.70 -1.26 -2.87
N TRP A 102 13.66 -1.92 -3.40
CA TRP A 102 12.33 -1.89 -2.78
C TRP A 102 12.34 -2.50 -1.38
N PHE A 103 12.97 -3.67 -1.20
CA PHE A 103 13.09 -4.31 0.10
C PHE A 103 13.79 -3.40 1.11
N ASP A 104 14.98 -2.87 0.78
CA ASP A 104 15.77 -2.03 1.68
C ASP A 104 14.99 -0.76 2.09
N ASN A 105 14.30 -0.12 1.13
CA ASN A 105 13.51 1.08 1.38
C ASN A 105 12.30 0.83 2.30
N LEU A 106 11.62 -0.30 2.12
CA LEU A 106 10.53 -0.73 2.99
C LEU A 106 11.05 -1.12 4.38
N ALA A 107 12.17 -1.84 4.43
CA ALA A 107 12.80 -2.33 5.65
C ALA A 107 13.38 -1.22 6.53
N ALA A 108 13.84 -0.11 5.94
CA ALA A 108 14.48 0.99 6.67
C ALA A 108 13.63 1.55 7.84
N ASN A 109 12.30 1.50 7.73
CA ASN A 109 11.38 1.90 8.80
C ASN A 109 10.31 0.83 9.08
N GLY A 110 10.51 -0.38 8.54
CA GLY A 110 9.60 -1.50 8.67
C GLY A 110 10.11 -2.54 9.67
N LYS A 111 9.40 -3.66 9.71
CA LYS A 111 9.79 -4.87 10.43
C LYS A 111 10.15 -5.94 9.40
N ILE A 112 11.42 -6.33 9.39
CA ILE A 112 11.87 -7.47 8.58
C ILE A 112 11.30 -8.75 9.20
N GLU A 113 10.47 -9.46 8.44
CA GLU A 113 10.00 -10.82 8.79
C GLU A 113 10.96 -11.88 8.24
N MET A 114 11.51 -11.62 7.05
CA MET A 114 12.52 -12.46 6.41
C MET A 114 13.49 -11.55 5.67
N ALA A 115 14.76 -11.63 6.06
CA ALA A 115 15.82 -10.84 5.43
C ALA A 115 15.95 -11.18 3.95
N TRP A 116 16.34 -10.18 3.16
CA TRP A 116 16.60 -10.36 1.74
C TRP A 116 17.69 -11.40 1.52
N GLN A 117 17.36 -12.48 0.82
CA GLN A 117 18.29 -13.56 0.52
C GLN A 117 17.88 -14.29 -0.76
N GLU A 118 18.81 -15.03 -1.34
CA GLU A 118 18.51 -15.98 -2.42
C GLU A 118 17.73 -17.19 -1.86
N THR A 119 16.82 -17.75 -2.67
CA THR A 119 16.09 -18.98 -2.34
C THR A 119 16.20 -19.99 -3.47
N PHE A 120 15.61 -21.18 -3.30
CA PHE A 120 15.63 -22.20 -4.36
C PHE A 120 14.84 -21.76 -5.61
N TRP A 121 13.90 -20.81 -5.48
CA TRP A 121 13.03 -20.36 -6.58
C TRP A 121 13.27 -18.90 -7.03
N ALA A 122 14.02 -18.10 -6.25
CA ALA A 122 14.23 -16.68 -6.52
C ALA A 122 15.70 -16.29 -6.38
N HIS A 123 16.18 -15.43 -7.27
CA HIS A 123 17.48 -14.75 -7.15
C HIS A 123 17.50 -13.81 -5.94
N GLY A 124 16.34 -13.31 -5.52
CA GLY A 124 16.19 -12.54 -4.30
C GLY A 124 14.75 -12.59 -3.79
N PHE A 125 14.60 -12.83 -2.49
CA PHE A 125 13.32 -12.87 -1.81
C PHE A 125 13.46 -12.26 -0.42
N GLY A 126 12.45 -11.49 -0.01
CA GLY A 126 12.37 -10.93 1.33
C GLY A 126 10.93 -10.63 1.74
N LYS A 127 10.70 -10.60 3.06
CA LYS A 127 9.41 -10.25 3.67
C LYS A 127 9.58 -9.10 4.64
N VAL A 128 8.75 -8.08 4.49
CA VAL A 128 8.78 -6.89 5.34
C VAL A 128 7.36 -6.40 5.60
N THR A 129 7.05 -6.12 6.85
CA THR A 129 5.91 -5.27 7.20
C THR A 129 6.40 -3.83 7.17
N ASP A 130 5.79 -2.94 6.38
CA ASP A 130 6.25 -1.55 6.33
C ASP A 130 5.88 -0.75 7.60
N LYS A 131 6.28 0.53 7.63
CA LYS A 131 6.01 1.43 8.77
C LYS A 131 4.52 1.69 9.05
N PHE A 132 3.63 1.42 8.10
CA PHE A 132 2.18 1.54 8.24
C PHE A 132 1.52 0.23 8.66
N GLY A 133 2.27 -0.88 8.67
CA GLY A 133 1.78 -2.20 9.03
C GLY A 133 1.39 -3.07 7.82
N VAL A 134 1.58 -2.59 6.58
CA VAL A 134 1.19 -3.37 5.40
C VAL A 134 2.24 -4.46 5.14
N PRO A 135 1.83 -5.74 5.02
CA PRO A 135 2.76 -6.83 4.72
C PRO A 135 3.13 -6.89 3.24
N TRP A 136 4.43 -6.94 2.97
CA TRP A 136 5.02 -7.02 1.63
C TRP A 136 5.91 -8.26 1.47
N MET A 137 5.81 -8.88 0.30
CA MET A 137 6.78 -9.83 -0.25
C MET A 137 7.43 -9.20 -1.46
N ILE A 138 8.76 -9.21 -1.52
CA ILE A 138 9.51 -8.76 -2.69
C ILE A 138 10.22 -9.98 -3.25
N ASN A 139 10.10 -10.18 -4.56
CA ASN A 139 10.47 -11.41 -5.21
C ASN A 139 11.11 -11.15 -6.58
N VAL A 140 12.23 -11.83 -6.85
CA VAL A 140 12.91 -11.81 -8.14
C VAL A 140 13.09 -13.25 -8.57
N VAL A 141 12.09 -13.77 -9.28
CA VAL A 141 11.97 -15.21 -9.58
C VAL A 141 13.06 -15.66 -10.57
N LYS A 142 13.65 -16.82 -10.30
CA LYS A 142 14.51 -17.51 -11.27
C LYS A 142 13.61 -17.96 -12.43
N GLN A 143 13.93 -17.57 -13.66
CA GLN A 143 13.15 -18.03 -14.81
C GLN A 143 13.05 -19.56 -14.77
N GLN A 144 11.82 -20.09 -14.68
CA GLN A 144 11.62 -21.52 -14.86
C GLN A 144 11.88 -21.83 -16.33
N PRO A 145 12.57 -22.94 -16.66
CA PRO A 145 12.63 -23.40 -18.04
C PRO A 145 11.19 -23.58 -18.51
N THR A 146 10.81 -22.88 -19.57
CA THR A 146 9.60 -23.23 -20.33
C THR A 146 9.79 -24.65 -20.84
N HIS A 147 8.99 -25.58 -20.33
CA HIS A 147 8.81 -26.92 -20.90
C HIS A 147 7.96 -26.84 -22.16
#